data_AF-A0A8T7EX36-F1
#
_entry.id   AF-A0A8T7EX36-F1
#
_cell.length_a   1.000
_cell.length_b   1.000
_cell.length_c   1.000
_cell.angle_alpha   90.00
_cell.angle_beta   90.00
_cell.angle_gamma   90.00
#
_symmetry.space_group_name_H-M   'P 1'
#
loop_
_entity.id
_entity.type
_entity.pdbx_description
1 polymer ?
#
loop_
_entity_poly.entity_id
_entity_poly.type
_entity_poly.pdbx_seq_one_letter_code
_entity_poly.pdbx_strand_id
1 'polypeptide(L)'
;MGGQELLRLASAKTTGDFEATSLTGATKEDFSKKILDEYMVKRAERTKRPFTGTQDDLLKEIGAVDQSGKPTVAGLLLFTDYPQEWLPQASVVFIKFLGRTPRGENGLAGYIRREELNGPLPRLIESAWNIVWSEMAVGGVVKGLEREDTLEYPQFAVREAIVNAVCHRDYRLKGRRIEIRMYSDRLEVISPGGLPGFITIENIKDEHFSRNPRIVNGLFQWGYIEELGLGHRPHDRGHGADRPQAPRFRRAPLQLRRDAV
;
A
#
# COMPACT_ATOMS: atom_id res chain seq x y z
N MET A 1 -12.15 32.76 -0.36
CA MET A 1 -11.81 31.48 0.31
C MET A 1 -12.97 31.11 1.21
N GLY A 2 -13.68 30.03 0.90
CA GLY A 2 -14.97 29.70 1.53
C GLY A 2 -14.80 28.86 2.80
N GLY A 3 -15.66 29.05 3.81
CA GLY A 3 -15.58 28.38 5.11
C GLY A 3 -15.55 26.83 5.07
N GLN A 4 -16.06 26.20 4.00
CA GLN A 4 -15.95 24.75 3.80
C GLN A 4 -14.52 24.28 3.46
N GLU A 5 -13.72 25.14 2.83
CA GLU A 5 -12.33 24.87 2.45
C GLU A 5 -11.42 24.93 3.67
N LEU A 6 -11.66 25.90 4.57
CA LEU A 6 -11.01 26.00 5.88
C LEU A 6 -11.33 24.82 6.80
N LEU A 7 -12.58 24.35 6.81
CA LEU A 7 -12.98 23.15 7.58
C LEU A 7 -12.33 21.86 7.04
N ARG A 8 -12.15 21.73 5.71
CA ARG A 8 -11.44 20.60 5.10
C ARG A 8 -9.93 20.63 5.40
N LEU A 9 -9.31 21.81 5.37
CA LEU A 9 -7.91 21.99 5.75
C LEU A 9 -7.68 21.70 7.24
N ALA A 10 -8.60 22.13 8.12
CA ALA A 10 -8.55 21.83 9.54
C ALA A 10 -8.70 20.31 9.78
N SER A 11 -9.67 19.66 9.15
CA SER A 11 -9.85 18.20 9.18
C SER A 11 -8.61 17.45 8.68
N ALA A 12 -8.02 17.87 7.56
CA ALA A 12 -6.81 17.27 7.01
C ALA A 12 -5.59 17.43 7.94
N LYS A 13 -5.45 18.58 8.61
CA LYS A 13 -4.42 18.81 9.64
C LYS A 13 -4.60 17.91 10.87
N THR A 14 -5.83 17.68 11.34
CA THR A 14 -6.11 16.74 12.44
C THR A 14 -5.93 15.26 12.02
N THR A 15 -5.93 14.98 10.71
CA THR A 15 -5.85 13.63 10.15
C THR A 15 -4.41 13.13 10.01
N GLY A 16 -3.46 14.03 9.73
CA GLY A 16 -2.02 13.72 9.63
C GLY A 16 -1.31 13.41 10.96
N ASP A 17 -2.05 13.41 12.07
CA ASP A 17 -1.47 13.28 13.41
C ASP A 17 -1.47 11.84 13.93
N PHE A 18 -2.32 10.95 13.40
CA PHE A 18 -2.48 9.62 13.99
C PHE A 18 -1.22 8.76 13.89
N GLU A 19 -0.51 8.81 12.77
CA GLU A 19 0.76 8.08 12.64
C GLU A 19 1.86 8.60 13.59
N ALA A 20 1.69 9.80 14.15
CA ALA A 20 2.61 10.45 15.09
C ALA A 20 2.36 10.05 16.53
N THR A 21 1.19 9.51 16.85
CA THR A 21 0.80 9.28 18.24
C THR A 21 1.50 8.05 18.81
N SER A 22 1.83 8.12 20.09
CA SER A 22 2.36 7.00 20.85
C SER A 22 1.22 6.24 21.51
N LEU A 23 1.23 4.91 21.42
CA LEU A 23 0.19 4.06 22.01
C LEU A 23 0.63 3.57 23.40
N THR A 24 -0.34 3.42 24.31
CA THR A 24 -0.07 2.92 25.67
C THR A 24 0.50 1.51 25.62
N GLY A 25 1.57 1.28 26.39
CA GLY A 25 2.21 -0.03 26.53
C GLY A 25 3.25 -0.36 25.45
N ALA A 26 3.36 0.43 24.38
CA ALA A 26 4.40 0.26 23.37
C ALA A 26 5.74 0.82 23.86
N THR A 27 6.82 0.07 23.69
CA THR A 27 8.19 0.49 23.99
C THR A 27 9.13 0.16 22.82
N LYS A 28 10.34 0.75 22.81
CA LYS A 28 11.28 0.55 21.69
C LYS A 28 11.78 -0.90 21.60
N GLU A 29 11.71 -1.63 22.71
CA GLU A 29 12.05 -3.04 22.81
C GLU A 29 11.10 -3.92 21.99
N ASP A 30 9.91 -3.42 21.65
CA ASP A 30 8.97 -4.10 20.74
C ASP A 30 9.43 -4.06 19.27
N PHE A 31 10.36 -3.16 18.92
CA PHE A 31 10.89 -3.12 17.56
C PHE A 31 11.78 -4.33 17.29
N SER A 32 11.50 -4.98 16.16
CA SER A 32 12.28 -6.11 15.69
C SER A 32 13.65 -5.66 15.21
N LYS A 33 14.70 -6.10 15.90
CA LYS A 33 16.08 -5.80 15.53
C LYS A 33 16.38 -6.19 14.08
N LYS A 34 15.89 -7.35 13.63
CA LYS A 34 16.06 -7.83 12.25
C LYS A 34 15.48 -6.85 11.24
N ILE A 35 14.27 -6.36 11.49
CA ILE A 35 13.57 -5.43 10.60
C ILE A 35 14.30 -4.08 10.57
N LEU A 36 14.75 -3.60 11.73
CA LEU A 36 15.54 -2.38 11.83
C LEU A 36 16.86 -2.49 11.07
N ASP A 37 17.63 -3.55 11.28
CA ASP A 37 18.91 -3.78 10.60
C ASP A 37 18.73 -3.80 9.08
N GLU A 38 17.68 -4.46 8.59
CA GLU A 38 17.34 -4.46 7.17
C GLU A 38 16.98 -3.08 6.64
N TYR A 39 16.16 -2.32 7.38
CA TYR A 39 15.82 -0.95 7.02
C TYR A 39 17.07 -0.07 6.93
N MET A 40 18.01 -0.20 7.86
CA MET A 40 19.27 0.56 7.86
C MET A 40 20.07 0.32 6.57
N VAL A 41 20.20 -0.95 6.18
CA VAL A 41 20.90 -1.34 4.94
C VAL A 41 20.18 -0.74 3.73
N LYS A 42 18.87 -0.96 3.61
CA LYS A 42 18.07 -0.50 2.47
C LYS A 42 18.03 1.03 2.36
N ARG A 43 17.92 1.72 3.49
CA ARG A 43 17.99 3.19 3.54
C ARG A 43 19.34 3.68 3.06
N ALA A 44 20.45 3.11 3.54
CA ALA A 44 21.79 3.53 3.14
C ALA A 44 22.03 3.33 1.63
N GLU A 45 21.57 2.20 1.08
CA GLU A 45 21.57 1.93 -0.37
C GLU A 45 20.78 3.00 -1.14
N ARG A 46 19.58 3.35 -0.68
CA ARG A 46 18.67 4.28 -1.35
C ARG A 46 19.15 5.73 -1.28
N THR A 47 19.57 6.19 -0.10
CA THR A 47 19.96 7.60 0.13
C THR A 47 21.40 7.89 -0.32
N LYS A 48 22.20 6.84 -0.60
CA LYS A 48 23.64 6.92 -0.88
C LYS A 48 24.41 7.69 0.20
N ARG A 49 23.88 7.74 1.42
CA ARG A 49 24.45 8.45 2.57
C ARG A 49 24.31 7.59 3.83
N PRO A 50 25.42 7.15 4.44
CA PRO A 50 25.35 6.51 5.75
C PRO A 50 24.81 7.51 6.77
N PHE A 51 24.00 7.02 7.70
CA PHE A 51 23.53 7.85 8.81
C PHE A 51 24.68 8.08 9.79
N THR A 52 24.94 9.34 10.17
CA THR A 52 26.08 9.72 11.01
C THR A 52 25.74 9.92 12.50
N GLY A 53 24.54 9.52 12.93
CA GLY A 53 24.10 9.58 14.33
C GLY A 53 23.85 8.20 14.95
N THR A 54 23.23 8.18 16.13
CA THR A 54 22.83 6.93 16.79
C THR A 54 21.56 6.34 16.18
N GLN A 55 21.31 5.05 16.36
CA GLN A 55 20.04 4.44 15.91
C GLN A 55 18.81 5.18 16.47
N ASP A 56 18.88 5.66 17.71
CA ASP A 56 17.82 6.45 18.34
C ASP A 56 17.59 7.79 17.64
N ASP A 57 18.65 8.47 17.20
CA ASP A 57 18.53 9.72 16.44
C ASP A 57 17.81 9.48 15.10
N LEU A 58 18.12 8.37 14.43
CA LEU A 58 17.44 8.02 13.20
C LEU A 58 15.97 7.68 13.44
N LEU A 59 15.65 6.89 14.47
CA LEU A 59 14.27 6.56 14.81
C LEU A 59 13.42 7.81 15.08
N LYS A 60 14.03 8.85 15.68
CA LYS A 60 13.40 10.17 15.83
C LYS A 60 13.27 10.92 14.50
N GLU A 61 14.32 10.94 13.69
CA GLU A 61 14.34 11.61 12.37
C GLU A 61 13.22 11.07 11.46
N ILE A 62 13.06 9.75 11.38
CA ILE A 62 12.03 9.12 10.54
C ILE A 62 10.64 9.12 11.20
N GLY A 63 10.56 9.58 12.46
CA GLY A 63 9.34 9.65 13.25
C GLY A 63 8.78 8.30 13.69
N ALA A 64 9.64 7.27 13.78
CA ALA A 64 9.29 5.96 14.36
C ALA A 64 9.12 6.04 15.88
N VAL A 65 9.80 6.99 16.52
CA VAL A 65 9.61 7.32 17.93
C VAL A 65 9.35 8.82 18.10
N ASP A 66 8.65 9.18 19.17
CA ASP A 66 8.44 10.57 19.56
C ASP A 66 9.71 11.18 20.21
N GLN A 67 9.64 12.46 20.58
CA GLN A 67 10.77 13.18 21.21
C GLN A 67 11.18 12.57 22.56
N SER A 68 10.26 11.88 23.24
CA SER A 68 10.50 11.16 24.50
C SER A 68 11.05 9.74 24.27
N GLY A 69 11.20 9.32 23.00
CA GLY A 69 11.67 7.99 22.63
C GLY A 69 10.61 6.90 22.70
N LYS A 70 9.31 7.23 22.78
CA LYS A 70 8.24 6.22 22.73
C LYS A 70 7.88 5.89 21.28
N PRO A 71 7.60 4.62 20.92
CA PRO A 71 7.13 4.26 19.59
C PRO A 71 5.87 5.01 19.18
N THR A 72 5.90 5.57 17.97
CA THR A 72 4.72 6.11 17.31
C THR A 72 3.96 4.99 16.59
N VAL A 73 2.72 5.26 16.18
CA VAL A 73 1.96 4.37 15.28
C VAL A 73 2.75 4.06 14.00
N ALA A 74 3.43 5.05 13.39
CA ALA A 74 4.29 4.81 12.23
C ALA A 74 5.42 3.82 12.55
N GLY A 75 6.10 4.02 13.69
CA GLY A 75 7.18 3.14 14.13
C GLY A 75 6.71 1.72 14.36
N LEU A 76 5.58 1.56 15.06
CA LEU A 76 4.97 0.25 15.29
C LEU A 76 4.65 -0.45 13.96
N LEU A 77 3.94 0.23 13.06
CA LEU A 77 3.53 -0.33 11.77
C LEU A 77 4.72 -0.76 10.89
N LEU A 78 5.85 -0.05 10.98
CA LEU A 78 7.02 -0.30 10.14
C LEU A 78 8.00 -1.31 10.75
N PHE A 79 8.16 -1.33 12.08
CA PHE A 79 9.32 -1.96 12.73
C PHE A 79 8.99 -3.06 13.75
N THR A 80 7.72 -3.35 14.06
CA THR A 80 7.36 -4.51 14.91
C THR A 80 6.99 -5.73 14.08
N ASP A 81 7.26 -6.93 14.60
CA ASP A 81 6.89 -8.17 13.87
C ASP A 81 5.38 -8.34 13.75
N TYR A 82 4.61 -7.86 14.74
CA TYR A 82 3.14 -7.93 14.77
C TYR A 82 2.51 -6.63 15.26
N PRO A 83 2.42 -5.57 14.42
CA PRO A 83 1.76 -4.32 14.80
C PRO A 83 0.27 -4.50 15.12
N GLN A 84 -0.32 -5.63 14.75
CA GLN A 84 -1.71 -5.99 15.02
C GLN A 84 -2.03 -6.12 16.51
N GLU A 85 -1.02 -6.30 17.39
CA GLU A 85 -1.22 -6.26 18.85
C GLU A 85 -1.76 -4.90 19.31
N TRP A 86 -1.31 -3.81 18.69
CA TRP A 86 -1.80 -2.45 18.96
C TRP A 86 -2.86 -1.99 17.95
N LEU A 87 -2.77 -2.46 16.71
CA LEU A 87 -3.61 -2.02 15.59
C LEU A 87 -4.19 -3.25 14.86
N PRO A 88 -5.17 -3.98 15.42
CA PRO A 88 -5.72 -5.21 14.82
C PRO A 88 -6.27 -5.04 13.40
N GLN A 89 -6.59 -3.80 13.02
CA GLN A 89 -7.04 -3.40 11.70
C GLN A 89 -5.92 -3.24 10.66
N ALA A 90 -4.65 -3.27 11.07
CA ALA A 90 -3.48 -3.12 10.22
C ALA A 90 -3.15 -4.42 9.47
N SER A 91 -4.10 -4.94 8.70
CA SER A 91 -3.93 -6.16 7.92
C SER A 91 -4.57 -6.05 6.54
N VAL A 92 -4.22 -7.00 5.67
CA VAL A 92 -4.77 -7.12 4.32
C VAL A 92 -5.55 -8.43 4.24
N VAL A 93 -6.76 -8.38 3.70
CA VAL A 93 -7.54 -9.57 3.39
C VAL A 93 -7.53 -9.79 1.88
N PHE A 94 -6.95 -10.90 1.45
CA PHE A 94 -7.04 -11.35 0.07
C PHE A 94 -8.26 -12.25 -0.12
N ILE A 95 -9.02 -12.02 -1.18
CA ILE A 95 -10.21 -12.81 -1.52
C ILE A 95 -10.21 -13.07 -3.02
N LYS A 96 -10.23 -14.35 -3.43
CA LYS A 96 -10.42 -14.75 -4.83
C LYS A 96 -11.82 -15.28 -5.04
N PHE A 97 -12.54 -14.72 -6.00
CA PHE A 97 -13.88 -15.13 -6.42
C PHE A 97 -13.81 -15.92 -7.73
N LEU A 98 -14.66 -16.92 -7.88
CA LEU A 98 -14.77 -17.70 -9.13
C LEU A 98 -15.39 -16.86 -10.27
N GLY A 99 -16.37 -16.02 -9.94
CA GLY A 99 -17.12 -15.23 -10.90
C GLY A 99 -16.78 -13.73 -10.87
N ARG A 100 -17.60 -12.94 -11.58
CA ARG A 100 -17.51 -11.46 -11.60
C ARG A 100 -18.17 -10.79 -10.39
N THR A 101 -18.80 -11.58 -9.53
CA THR A 101 -19.54 -11.11 -8.35
C THR A 101 -19.12 -11.88 -7.09
N PRO A 102 -19.33 -11.32 -5.89
CA PRO A 102 -19.07 -12.02 -4.64
C PRO A 102 -19.99 -13.22 -4.36
N ARG A 103 -21.08 -13.37 -5.13
CA ARG A 103 -22.08 -14.43 -4.94
C ARG A 103 -21.66 -15.68 -5.71
N GLY A 104 -21.71 -16.81 -5.03
CA GLY A 104 -21.61 -18.14 -5.61
C GLY A 104 -22.98 -18.66 -6.02
N GLU A 105 -23.00 -19.89 -6.52
CA GLU A 105 -24.24 -20.61 -6.80
C GLU A 105 -25.05 -20.81 -5.51
N ASN A 106 -26.38 -20.85 -5.65
CA ASN A 106 -27.33 -21.11 -4.56
C ASN A 106 -27.25 -20.13 -3.36
N GLY A 107 -26.73 -18.91 -3.57
CA GLY A 107 -26.71 -17.87 -2.54
C GLY A 107 -25.55 -17.95 -1.54
N LEU A 108 -24.62 -18.89 -1.72
CA LEU A 108 -23.40 -18.99 -0.91
C LEU A 108 -22.35 -17.95 -1.33
N ALA A 109 -21.32 -17.76 -0.50
CA ALA A 109 -20.19 -16.89 -0.85
C ALA A 109 -19.38 -17.53 -1.99
N GLY A 110 -19.15 -16.78 -3.07
CA GLY A 110 -18.49 -17.28 -4.27
C GLY A 110 -16.97 -17.22 -4.24
N TYR A 111 -16.37 -17.05 -3.05
CA TYR A 111 -14.91 -17.02 -2.91
C TYR A 111 -14.35 -18.44 -2.82
N ILE A 112 -13.26 -18.68 -3.54
CA ILE A 112 -12.54 -19.96 -3.57
C ILE A 112 -11.27 -19.92 -2.69
N ARG A 113 -10.80 -18.73 -2.37
CA ARG A 113 -9.66 -18.50 -1.47
C ARG A 113 -9.90 -17.23 -0.67
N ARG A 114 -9.60 -17.28 0.64
CA ARG A 114 -9.64 -16.12 1.52
C ARG A 114 -8.50 -16.24 2.52
N GLU A 115 -7.62 -15.25 2.55
CA GLU A 115 -6.47 -15.21 3.46
C GLU A 115 -6.35 -13.85 4.12
N GLU A 116 -6.03 -13.85 5.41
CA GLU A 116 -5.67 -12.65 6.15
C GLU A 116 -4.15 -12.60 6.30
N LEU A 117 -3.56 -11.52 5.81
CA LEU A 117 -2.13 -11.25 5.85
C LEU A 117 -1.86 -10.26 6.98
N ASN A 118 -0.92 -10.62 7.86
CA ASN A 118 -0.51 -9.84 9.03
C ASN A 118 1.01 -9.58 8.99
N GLY A 119 1.49 -8.77 9.92
CA GLY A 119 2.88 -8.35 10.04
C GLY A 119 3.10 -6.85 9.79
N PRO A 120 4.36 -6.39 9.79
CA PRO A 120 4.71 -4.99 9.50
C PRO A 120 4.38 -4.63 8.05
N LEU A 121 4.23 -3.34 7.76
CA LEU A 121 3.81 -2.85 6.44
C LEU A 121 4.70 -3.33 5.27
N PRO A 122 6.05 -3.34 5.37
CA PRO A 122 6.91 -3.94 4.34
C PRO A 122 6.53 -5.39 4.00
N ARG A 123 6.32 -6.23 5.03
CA ARG A 123 5.96 -7.65 4.85
C ARG A 123 4.54 -7.84 4.38
N LEU A 124 3.62 -6.96 4.78
CA LEU A 124 2.26 -6.95 4.24
C LEU A 124 2.26 -6.65 2.75
N ILE A 125 3.07 -5.69 2.29
CA ILE A 125 3.21 -5.37 0.87
C ILE A 125 3.75 -6.57 0.10
N GLU A 126 4.83 -7.20 0.59
CA GLU A 126 5.43 -8.37 -0.05
C GLU A 126 4.50 -9.57 -0.08
N SER A 127 3.82 -9.87 1.03
CA SER A 127 2.90 -11.00 1.14
C SER A 127 1.68 -10.80 0.24
N ALA A 128 1.14 -9.57 0.20
CA ALA A 128 0.05 -9.21 -0.70
C ALA A 128 0.47 -9.29 -2.17
N TRP A 129 1.68 -8.86 -2.49
CA TRP A 129 2.26 -9.01 -3.82
C TRP A 129 2.38 -10.48 -4.21
N ASN A 130 3.01 -11.30 -3.35
CA ASN A 130 3.28 -12.71 -3.62
C ASN A 130 1.99 -13.52 -3.81
N ILE A 131 0.95 -13.27 -3.00
CA ILE A 131 -0.32 -14.00 -3.17
C ILE A 131 -1.02 -13.60 -4.47
N VAL A 132 -1.07 -12.29 -4.79
CA VAL A 132 -1.65 -11.82 -6.06
C VAL A 132 -0.88 -12.39 -7.24
N TRP A 133 0.46 -12.32 -7.18
CA TRP A 133 1.36 -12.89 -8.18
C TRP A 133 1.11 -14.37 -8.42
N SER A 134 0.99 -15.16 -7.35
CA SER A 134 0.72 -16.61 -7.45
C SER A 134 -0.65 -16.95 -8.05
N GLU A 135 -1.59 -16.00 -8.01
CA GLU A 135 -2.97 -16.18 -8.45
C GLU A 135 -3.26 -15.59 -9.84
N MET A 136 -2.35 -14.76 -10.36
CA MET A 136 -2.43 -14.23 -11.71
C MET A 136 -2.26 -15.34 -12.75
N ALA A 137 -3.18 -15.39 -13.71
CA ALA A 137 -2.98 -16.27 -14.85
C ALA A 137 -1.77 -15.82 -15.69
N VAL A 138 -1.02 -16.80 -16.19
CA VAL A 138 0.01 -16.61 -17.21
C VAL A 138 -0.57 -17.10 -18.54
N GLY A 139 -0.92 -16.17 -19.43
CA GLY A 139 -1.31 -16.49 -20.80
C GLY A 139 -0.06 -16.68 -21.64
N GLY A 140 0.08 -17.80 -22.35
CA GLY A 140 1.17 -17.97 -23.33
C GLY A 140 0.72 -17.48 -24.69
N VAL A 141 1.34 -16.44 -25.23
CA VAL A 141 1.20 -16.04 -26.64
C VAL A 141 2.39 -16.61 -27.39
N VAL A 142 2.16 -17.42 -28.42
CA VAL A 142 3.23 -17.88 -29.31
C VAL A 142 3.39 -16.85 -30.42
N LYS A 143 4.52 -16.14 -30.45
CA LYS A 143 4.91 -15.25 -31.55
C LYS A 143 6.02 -15.92 -32.36
N GLY A 144 5.67 -16.48 -33.51
CA GLY A 144 6.62 -17.22 -34.34
C GLY A 144 7.09 -18.51 -33.65
N LEU A 145 8.39 -18.63 -33.39
CA LEU A 145 9.01 -19.78 -32.70
C LEU A 145 9.13 -19.62 -31.18
N GLU A 146 8.85 -18.42 -30.64
CA GLU A 146 9.03 -18.11 -29.23
C GLU A 146 7.69 -17.98 -28.51
N ARG A 147 7.62 -18.56 -27.31
CA ARG A 147 6.50 -18.39 -26.39
C ARG A 147 6.78 -17.18 -25.51
N GLU A 148 5.95 -16.16 -25.61
CA GLU A 148 5.93 -15.02 -24.70
C GLU A 148 4.84 -15.24 -23.65
N ASP A 149 5.23 -15.35 -22.39
CA ASP A 149 4.28 -15.40 -21.28
C ASP A 149 3.80 -13.98 -20.96
N THR A 150 2.50 -13.74 -21.15
CA THR A 150 1.79 -12.50 -20.83
C THR A 150 1.02 -12.67 -19.53
N LEU A 151 1.29 -11.79 -18.57
CA LEU A 151 0.64 -11.80 -17.27
C LEU A 151 -0.75 -11.18 -17.33
N GLU A 152 -1.66 -11.66 -16.49
CA GLU A 152 -3.05 -11.16 -16.42
C GLU A 152 -3.15 -9.65 -16.10
N TYR A 153 -2.22 -9.11 -15.31
CA TYR A 153 -2.14 -7.69 -14.99
C TYR A 153 -0.68 -7.20 -15.09
N PRO A 154 -0.45 -5.93 -15.49
CA PRO A 154 0.89 -5.34 -15.43
C PRO A 154 1.42 -5.35 -14.00
N GLN A 155 2.57 -6.00 -13.80
CA GLN A 155 3.23 -6.12 -12.49
C GLN A 155 3.34 -4.78 -11.77
N PHE A 156 3.79 -3.78 -12.50
CA PHE A 156 4.02 -2.45 -12.00
C PHE A 156 2.73 -1.83 -11.41
N ALA A 157 1.59 -1.95 -12.11
CA ALA A 157 0.32 -1.38 -11.68
C ALA A 157 -0.24 -2.09 -10.42
N VAL A 158 -0.06 -3.41 -10.33
CA VAL A 158 -0.47 -4.19 -9.15
C VAL A 158 0.37 -3.81 -7.93
N ARG A 159 1.70 -3.70 -8.08
CA ARG A 159 2.59 -3.27 -6.99
C ARG A 159 2.20 -1.89 -6.49
N GLU A 160 2.02 -0.93 -7.39
CA GLU A 160 1.63 0.44 -7.04
C GLU A 160 0.27 0.47 -6.31
N ALA A 161 -0.72 -0.30 -6.79
CA ALA A 161 -2.03 -0.40 -6.15
C ALA A 161 -1.95 -0.90 -4.71
N ILE A 162 -1.15 -1.94 -4.45
CA ILE A 162 -0.95 -2.52 -3.12
C ILE A 162 -0.22 -1.53 -2.21
N VAL A 163 0.89 -0.95 -2.69
CA VAL A 163 1.68 0.03 -1.93
C VAL A 163 0.82 1.23 -1.56
N ASN A 164 0.08 1.80 -2.51
CA ASN A 164 -0.80 2.94 -2.26
C ASN A 164 -1.91 2.61 -1.24
N ALA A 165 -2.48 1.41 -1.33
CA ALA A 165 -3.51 0.97 -0.39
C ALA A 165 -2.98 0.87 1.04
N VAL A 166 -1.76 0.37 1.23
CA VAL A 166 -1.06 0.27 2.52
C VAL A 166 -0.66 1.65 3.03
N CYS A 167 0.09 2.41 2.24
CA CYS A 167 0.63 3.72 2.60
C CYS A 167 -0.45 4.72 2.99
N HIS A 168 -1.58 4.74 2.27
CA HIS A 168 -2.61 5.76 2.45
C HIS A 168 -3.84 5.28 3.24
N ARG A 169 -3.79 4.07 3.82
CA ARG A 169 -4.85 3.56 4.69
C ARG A 169 -5.09 4.51 5.86
N ASP A 170 -6.35 4.78 6.19
CA ASP A 170 -6.70 5.44 7.45
C ASP A 170 -6.60 4.45 8.62
N TYR A 171 -5.47 4.51 9.35
CA TYR A 171 -5.19 3.57 10.43
C TYR A 171 -6.05 3.74 11.68
N ARG A 172 -6.84 4.82 11.76
CA ARG A 172 -7.82 5.04 12.85
C ARG A 172 -9.08 4.20 12.68
N LEU A 173 -9.42 3.84 11.44
CA LEU A 173 -10.64 3.10 11.13
C LEU A 173 -10.50 1.64 11.54
N LYS A 174 -11.03 1.31 12.71
CA LYS A 174 -11.16 -0.06 13.23
C LYS A 174 -12.29 -0.81 12.51
N GLY A 175 -12.25 -2.15 12.59
CA GLY A 175 -13.28 -3.03 12.03
C GLY A 175 -13.25 -3.20 10.50
N ARG A 176 -12.40 -2.44 9.79
CA ARG A 176 -12.19 -2.58 8.34
C ARG A 176 -10.70 -2.74 8.04
N ARG A 177 -10.38 -3.64 7.12
CA ARG A 177 -9.02 -3.94 6.67
C ARG A 177 -8.85 -3.49 5.22
N ILE A 178 -7.62 -3.50 4.72
CA ILE A 178 -7.43 -3.42 3.27
C ILE A 178 -7.96 -4.72 2.68
N GLU A 179 -8.65 -4.64 1.56
CA GLU A 179 -9.14 -5.83 0.85
C GLU A 179 -8.58 -5.84 -0.56
N ILE A 180 -8.00 -6.98 -0.94
CA ILE A 180 -7.60 -7.27 -2.31
C ILE A 180 -8.56 -8.34 -2.81
N ARG A 181 -9.44 -7.97 -3.73
CA ARG A 181 -10.49 -8.84 -4.28
C ARG A 181 -10.18 -9.16 -5.73
N MET A 182 -9.84 -10.40 -6.00
CA MET A 182 -9.61 -10.91 -7.34
C MET A 182 -10.88 -11.58 -7.86
N TYR A 183 -11.40 -11.10 -8.97
CA TYR A 183 -12.54 -11.67 -9.70
C TYR A 183 -12.06 -12.27 -11.02
N SER A 184 -12.93 -13.00 -11.71
CA SER A 184 -12.59 -13.56 -13.03
C SER A 184 -12.38 -12.52 -14.15
N ASP A 185 -12.66 -11.24 -13.91
CA ASP A 185 -12.54 -10.16 -14.91
C ASP A 185 -11.76 -8.92 -14.42
N ARG A 186 -11.38 -8.87 -13.14
CA ARG A 186 -10.72 -7.69 -12.53
C ARG A 186 -10.05 -8.00 -11.21
N LEU A 187 -9.09 -7.15 -10.86
CA LEU A 187 -8.55 -7.01 -9.51
C LEU A 187 -9.05 -5.71 -8.89
N GLU A 188 -9.58 -5.77 -7.67
CA GLU A 188 -9.97 -4.60 -6.88
C GLU A 188 -9.09 -4.48 -5.64
N VAL A 189 -8.54 -3.29 -5.40
CA VAL A 189 -7.82 -2.97 -4.16
C VAL A 189 -8.59 -1.89 -3.41
N ILE A 190 -9.03 -2.23 -2.20
CA ILE A 190 -9.93 -1.43 -1.38
C ILE A 190 -9.22 -1.05 -0.08
N SER A 191 -8.95 0.25 0.12
CA SER A 191 -8.33 0.75 1.35
C SER A 191 -9.30 1.63 2.16
N PRO A 192 -9.46 1.40 3.47
CA PRO A 192 -10.25 2.27 4.34
C PRO A 192 -9.76 3.72 4.35
N GLY A 193 -10.70 4.67 4.32
CA GLY A 193 -10.43 6.10 4.50
C GLY A 193 -10.76 6.99 3.31
N GLY A 194 -10.94 6.46 2.09
CA GLY A 194 -11.20 7.28 0.90
C GLY A 194 -10.02 8.20 0.52
N LEU A 195 -10.25 9.19 -0.35
CA LEU A 195 -9.19 10.08 -0.82
C LEU A 195 -8.75 11.07 0.28
N PRO A 196 -7.44 11.30 0.46
CA PRO A 196 -6.92 12.12 1.55
C PRO A 196 -6.99 13.63 1.23
N GLY A 197 -7.30 14.47 2.22
CA GLY A 197 -7.20 15.93 2.10
C GLY A 197 -8.08 16.55 1.00
N PHE A 198 -7.47 17.31 0.10
CA PHE A 198 -8.12 17.92 -1.06
C PHE A 198 -8.02 17.06 -2.34
N ILE A 199 -7.51 15.84 -2.22
CA ILE A 199 -7.40 14.93 -3.36
C ILE A 199 -8.79 14.49 -3.80
N THR A 200 -9.08 14.71 -5.06
CA THR A 200 -10.27 14.26 -5.78
C THR A 200 -9.86 13.26 -6.86
N ILE A 201 -10.82 12.58 -7.49
CA ILE A 201 -10.51 11.63 -8.57
C ILE A 201 -9.83 12.37 -9.73
N GLU A 202 -10.21 13.63 -9.93
CA GLU A 202 -9.78 14.48 -11.03
C GLU A 202 -8.33 14.95 -10.86
N ASN A 203 -7.83 15.12 -9.62
CA ASN A 203 -6.48 15.63 -9.34
C ASN A 203 -5.52 14.59 -8.75
N ILE A 204 -5.97 13.36 -8.45
CA ILE A 204 -5.16 12.31 -7.80
C ILE A 204 -3.86 11.96 -8.55
N LYS A 205 -3.79 12.28 -9.85
CA LYS A 205 -2.60 12.06 -10.68
C LYS A 205 -1.57 13.18 -10.58
N ASP A 206 -2.00 14.39 -10.23
CA ASP A 206 -1.21 15.62 -10.33
C ASP A 206 -0.95 16.27 -8.97
N GLU A 207 -1.75 15.93 -7.95
CA GLU A 207 -1.65 16.48 -6.60
C GLU A 207 -1.15 15.43 -5.61
N HIS A 208 -0.28 15.84 -4.69
CA HIS A 208 0.40 14.93 -3.76
C HIS A 208 0.06 15.28 -2.31
N PHE A 209 -0.79 14.47 -1.71
CA PHE A 209 -1.10 14.56 -0.30
C PHE A 209 -1.23 13.16 0.30
N SER A 210 -0.38 12.85 1.27
CA SER A 210 -0.51 11.65 2.08
C SER A 210 -1.07 11.98 3.45
N ARG A 211 -2.01 11.16 3.94
CA ARG A 211 -2.40 11.15 5.35
C ARG A 211 -1.32 10.63 6.28
N ASN A 212 -0.43 9.79 5.75
CA ASN A 212 0.61 9.12 6.51
C ASN A 212 1.99 9.46 5.92
N PRO A 213 2.46 10.72 6.04
CA PRO A 213 3.74 11.14 5.47
C PRO A 213 4.96 10.38 6.04
N ARG A 214 4.97 10.02 7.32
CA ARG A 214 6.07 9.23 7.93
C ARG A 214 6.08 7.80 7.40
N ILE A 215 4.92 7.16 7.29
CA ILE A 215 4.82 5.81 6.68
C ILE A 215 5.31 5.83 5.23
N VAL A 216 4.85 6.80 4.44
CA VAL A 216 5.28 6.98 3.04
C VAL A 216 6.78 7.19 2.96
N ASN A 217 7.34 8.10 3.76
CA ASN A 217 8.78 8.37 3.77
C ASN A 217 9.59 7.13 4.20
N GLY A 218 9.13 6.39 5.22
CA GLY A 218 9.76 5.15 5.66
C GLY A 218 9.82 4.11 4.55
N LEU A 219 8.70 3.83 3.88
CA LEU A 219 8.62 2.88 2.78
C LEU A 219 9.37 3.34 1.51
N PHE A 220 9.45 4.65 1.28
CA PHE A 220 10.30 5.22 0.23
C PHE A 220 11.79 4.99 0.51
N GLN A 221 12.26 5.30 1.72
CA GLN A 221 13.65 5.06 2.12
C GLN A 221 14.00 3.57 2.08
N TRP A 222 13.03 2.69 2.34
CA TRP A 222 13.19 1.24 2.26
C TRP A 222 13.20 0.70 0.82
N GLY A 223 12.69 1.46 -0.16
CA GLY A 223 12.63 1.07 -1.57
C GLY A 223 11.32 0.43 -2.03
N TYR A 224 10.24 0.49 -1.25
CA TYR A 224 8.90 0.03 -1.71
C TYR A 224 8.18 1.09 -2.55
N ILE A 225 8.59 2.35 -2.48
CA ILE A 225 8.06 3.47 -3.25
C ILE A 225 9.20 4.03 -4.11
N GLU A 226 9.00 4.15 -5.42
CA GLU A 226 10.08 4.64 -6.30
C GLU A 226 10.22 6.16 -6.29
N GLU A 227 9.10 6.88 -6.40
CA GLU A 227 9.05 8.35 -6.42
C GLU A 227 8.00 8.85 -5.45
N LEU A 228 8.36 9.85 -4.63
CA LEU A 228 7.43 10.54 -3.75
C LEU A 228 6.49 11.39 -4.60
N GLY A 229 5.30 10.88 -4.89
CA GLY A 229 4.27 11.64 -5.58
C GLY A 229 4.44 11.69 -7.09
N LEU A 230 4.79 10.61 -7.76
CA LEU A 230 4.45 10.46 -9.17
C LEU A 230 3.79 9.11 -9.28
N GLY A 231 2.46 9.08 -9.36
CA GLY A 231 1.78 7.89 -9.84
C GLY A 231 2.44 7.53 -11.15
N HIS A 232 3.12 6.39 -11.19
CA HIS A 232 4.12 6.16 -12.23
C HIS A 232 3.45 6.24 -13.60
N ARG A 233 3.94 7.15 -14.43
CA ARG A 233 3.73 7.05 -15.86
C ARG A 233 4.73 6.02 -16.36
N PRO A 234 4.30 4.93 -17.02
CA PRO A 234 5.25 4.05 -17.67
C PRO A 234 6.02 4.88 -18.70
N HIS A 235 7.35 4.88 -18.60
CA HIS A 235 8.23 5.43 -19.62
C HIS A 235 8.33 4.40 -20.74
N ASP A 236 7.22 4.15 -21.44
CA ASP A 236 7.14 3.12 -22.46
C ASP A 236 7.53 3.71 -23.82
N ARG A 237 8.77 3.46 -24.23
CA ARG A 237 9.26 3.65 -25.60
C ARG A 237 8.89 2.44 -26.47
N GLY A 238 7.66 1.94 -26.36
CA GLY A 238 7.11 0.85 -27.16
C GLY A 238 6.00 1.33 -28.08
N HIS A 239 6.26 1.38 -29.38
CA HIS A 239 5.23 1.54 -30.41
C HIS A 239 4.44 0.23 -30.56
N GLY A 240 3.12 0.25 -30.32
CA GLY A 240 2.24 -0.88 -30.61
C GLY A 240 0.82 -0.69 -30.07
N ALA A 241 -0.18 -1.09 -30.83
CA ALA A 241 -1.61 -0.82 -30.61
C ALA A 241 -2.29 -1.63 -29.48
N ASP A 242 -1.52 -2.17 -28.54
CA ASP A 242 -2.02 -3.03 -27.46
C ASP A 242 -1.66 -2.41 -26.11
N ARG A 243 -2.41 -1.39 -25.71
CA ARG A 243 -2.17 -0.66 -24.46
C ARG A 243 -3.03 -1.26 -23.36
N PRO A 244 -2.43 -1.74 -22.25
CA PRO A 244 -3.23 -2.18 -21.14
C PRO A 244 -4.06 -1.04 -20.55
N GLN A 245 -5.32 -1.31 -20.23
CA GLN A 245 -6.22 -0.32 -19.67
C GLN A 245 -5.64 0.24 -18.37
N ALA A 246 -5.36 1.54 -18.37
CA ALA A 246 -4.82 2.23 -17.20
C ALA A 246 -5.73 2.00 -15.96
N PRO A 247 -5.14 1.87 -14.76
CA PRO A 247 -5.90 1.73 -13.51
C PRO A 247 -6.98 2.80 -13.40
N ARG A 248 -8.22 2.36 -13.12
CA ARG A 248 -9.34 3.28 -12.88
C ARG A 248 -9.45 3.57 -11.40
N PHE A 249 -9.06 4.78 -11.01
CA PHE A 249 -9.26 5.31 -9.66
C PHE A 249 -10.73 5.72 -9.47
N ARG A 250 -11.36 5.23 -8.40
CA ARG A 250 -12.67 5.69 -7.90
C ARG A 250 -12.53 6.07 -6.43
N ARG A 251 -13.47 6.87 -5.88
CA ARG A 251 -13.50 7.26 -4.45
C ARG A 251 -13.32 6.07 -3.49
N ALA A 252 -13.74 4.89 -3.94
CA ALA A 252 -13.19 3.55 -3.75
C ALA A 252 -14.03 2.60 -4.64
N PRO A 253 -13.56 1.43 -5.08
CA PRO A 253 -12.20 0.87 -5.03
C PRO A 253 -11.36 1.17 -6.28
N LEU A 254 -10.03 0.98 -6.20
CA LEU A 254 -9.15 0.97 -7.39
C LEU A 254 -9.41 -0.33 -8.17
N GLN A 255 -9.68 -0.21 -9.48
CA GLN A 255 -9.96 -1.36 -10.34
C GLN A 255 -8.93 -1.48 -11.47
N LEU A 256 -8.33 -2.67 -11.59
CA LEU A 256 -7.56 -3.11 -12.76
C LEU A 256 -8.42 -4.11 -13.55
N ARG A 257 -8.62 -3.84 -14.84
CA ARG A 257 -9.44 -4.67 -15.75
C ARG A 257 -8.53 -5.48 -16.66
N ARG A 258 -8.98 -6.67 -17.06
CA ARG A 258 -8.35 -7.41 -18.16
C ARG A 258 -8.58 -6.65 -19.47
N ASP A 259 -7.58 -6.60 -20.33
CA ASP A 259 -7.77 -6.15 -21.71
C ASP A 259 -8.56 -7.21 -22.48
N ALA A 260 -9.48 -6.75 -23.33
CA ALA A 260 -10.14 -7.63 -24.29
C ALA A 260 -9.16 -7.83 -25.44
N VAL A 261 -8.62 -9.05 -25.56
CA VAL A 261 -7.91 -9.51 -26.77
C VAL A 261 -8.88 -9.51 -27.95
#